data_AF-A0A7S0LAX0-F1
#
_entry.id   AF-A0A7S0LAX0-F1
#
_cell.length_a   1.000
_cell.length_b   1.000
_cell.length_c   1.000
_cell.angle_alpha   90.00
_cell.angle_beta   90.00
_cell.angle_gamma   90.00
#
_symmetry.space_group_name_H-M   'P 1'
#
loop_
_entity.id
_entity.type
_entity.pdbx_description
1 polymer ?
#
loop_
_entity_poly.entity_id
_entity_poly.type
_entity_poly.pdbx_seq_one_letter_code
_entity_poly.pdbx_strand_id
1 'polypeptide(L)'
;KRTGIRLLMRHSAPHTSLHPRPSMEAQELLAAALGTHGEALATELRLLDEMPQVKLCPACVFDRSKPLGSTANKRGVICKLLCCGGQLVKKCNTSTGTNARPTLVEAARHLREAVSEEHGSEACTEKGRQAKEALTSRPAPPEHAFAAIMGAQIVSQRASAALKLAQERADITRRRTEAAVRESEAAAKELAFHDDG
;
A
#
# COMPACT_ATOMS: atom_id res chain seq x y z
N LYS A 1 -59.68 -28.92 0.69
CA LYS A 1 -58.86 -29.30 1.88
C LYS A 1 -57.45 -28.77 1.65
N ARG A 2 -56.88 -28.13 2.67
CA ARG A 2 -55.84 -27.09 2.60
C ARG A 2 -54.46 -27.58 2.14
N THR A 3 -53.82 -26.76 1.30
CA THR A 3 -52.41 -26.73 0.91
C THR A 3 -51.52 -26.40 2.12
N GLY A 4 -50.51 -27.23 2.38
CA GLY A 4 -49.52 -27.02 3.43
C GLY A 4 -48.20 -26.53 2.87
N ILE A 5 -47.97 -25.22 2.89
CA ILE A 5 -46.68 -24.60 2.59
C ILE A 5 -45.81 -24.68 3.85
N ARG A 6 -44.74 -25.47 3.81
CA ARG A 6 -43.77 -25.59 4.90
C ARG A 6 -42.71 -24.50 4.71
N LEU A 7 -42.93 -23.34 5.34
CA LEU A 7 -41.99 -22.23 5.38
C LEU A 7 -40.79 -22.62 6.26
N LEU A 8 -39.63 -22.91 5.66
CA LEU A 8 -38.37 -23.09 6.39
C LEU A 8 -37.78 -21.70 6.68
N MET A 9 -38.10 -21.17 7.86
CA MET A 9 -37.38 -20.04 8.46
C MET A 9 -35.93 -20.46 8.74
N ARG A 10 -34.99 -20.02 7.91
CA ARG A 10 -33.56 -20.06 8.23
C ARG A 10 -33.25 -18.88 9.15
N HIS A 11 -33.05 -19.17 10.43
CA HIS A 11 -32.45 -18.23 11.35
C HIS A 11 -30.99 -18.00 10.96
N SER A 12 -30.71 -16.87 10.31
CA SER A 12 -29.35 -16.35 10.18
C SER A 12 -28.89 -15.86 11.54
N ALA A 13 -28.02 -16.65 12.20
CA ALA A 13 -27.30 -16.19 13.36
C ALA A 13 -26.34 -15.06 12.95
N PRO A 14 -26.28 -13.92 13.67
CA PRO A 14 -25.26 -12.93 13.44
C PRO A 14 -23.93 -13.48 13.93
N HIS A 15 -23.04 -13.85 13.00
CA HIS A 15 -21.64 -14.07 13.31
C HIS A 15 -21.05 -12.75 13.82
N THR A 16 -21.05 -12.58 15.14
CA THR A 16 -20.18 -11.69 15.89
C THR A 16 -18.75 -12.23 15.79
N SER A 17 -18.12 -12.04 14.62
CA SER A 17 -16.68 -12.23 14.51
C SER A 17 -16.00 -10.97 15.03
N LEU A 18 -15.56 -11.07 16.28
CA LEU A 18 -14.55 -10.24 16.91
C LEU A 18 -13.50 -9.82 15.87
N HIS A 19 -13.29 -8.53 15.70
CA HIS A 19 -12.20 -7.99 14.91
C HIS A 19 -10.88 -8.63 15.39
N PRO A 20 -10.22 -9.49 14.58
CA PRO A 20 -8.89 -9.94 14.94
C PRO A 20 -7.99 -8.72 14.86
N ARG A 21 -7.18 -8.49 15.91
CA ARG A 21 -6.01 -7.62 15.77
C ARG A 21 -5.29 -8.05 14.48
N PRO A 22 -4.87 -7.11 13.61
CA PRO A 22 -4.10 -7.49 12.44
C PRO A 22 -2.90 -8.31 12.93
N SER A 23 -2.73 -9.52 12.41
CA SER A 23 -1.53 -10.30 12.70
C SER A 23 -0.32 -9.46 12.30
N MET A 24 0.79 -9.54 13.05
CA MET A 24 2.00 -8.80 12.67
C MET A 24 2.43 -9.14 11.23
N GLU A 25 2.20 -10.38 10.81
CA GLU A 25 2.40 -10.85 9.43
C GLU A 25 1.65 -10.01 8.38
N ALA A 26 0.41 -9.59 8.64
CA ALA A 26 -0.34 -8.75 7.71
C ALA A 26 0.27 -7.33 7.58
N GLN A 27 0.77 -6.78 8.68
CA GLN A 27 1.43 -5.48 8.68
C GLN A 27 2.79 -5.53 7.98
N GLU A 28 3.54 -6.62 8.17
CA GLU A 28 4.81 -6.87 7.50
C GLU A 28 4.63 -7.04 5.99
N LEU A 29 3.58 -7.75 5.55
CA LEU A 29 3.25 -7.90 4.12
C LEU A 29 2.90 -6.56 3.48
N LEU A 30 2.12 -5.72 4.16
CA LEU A 30 1.81 -4.37 3.70
C LEU A 30 3.09 -3.51 3.63
N ALA A 31 3.94 -3.60 4.65
CA ALA A 31 5.23 -2.89 4.68
C ALA A 31 6.14 -3.30 3.53
N ALA A 32 6.28 -4.61 3.29
CA ALA A 32 7.10 -5.16 2.21
C ALA A 32 6.56 -4.76 0.83
N ALA A 33 5.23 -4.80 0.66
CA ALA A 33 4.58 -4.38 -0.57
C ALA A 33 4.78 -2.89 -0.84
N LEU A 34 4.65 -2.04 0.18
CA LEU A 34 4.91 -0.62 0.06
C LEU A 34 6.39 -0.36 -0.18
N GLY A 35 7.32 -1.06 0.46
CA GLY A 35 8.75 -0.99 0.17
C GLY A 35 9.10 -1.37 -1.27
N THR A 36 8.37 -2.32 -1.87
CA THR A 36 8.61 -2.80 -3.24
C THR A 36 7.99 -1.91 -4.31
N HIS A 37 6.74 -1.47 -4.10
CA HIS A 37 5.96 -0.73 -5.10
C HIS A 37 5.86 0.77 -4.83
N GLY A 38 6.38 1.22 -3.69
CA GLY A 38 6.53 2.62 -3.33
C GLY A 38 5.22 3.40 -3.29
N GLU A 39 5.31 4.66 -3.68
CA GLU A 39 4.23 5.65 -3.66
C GLU A 39 3.07 5.31 -4.61
N ALA A 40 3.33 4.53 -5.67
CA ALA A 40 2.28 4.12 -6.61
C ALA A 40 1.24 3.22 -5.95
N LEU A 41 1.68 2.22 -5.18
CA LEU A 41 0.77 1.35 -4.42
C LEU A 41 0.07 2.14 -3.31
N ALA A 42 0.81 3.00 -2.60
CA ALA A 42 0.25 3.84 -1.54
C ALA A 42 -0.87 4.76 -2.06
N THR A 43 -0.73 5.28 -3.27
CA THR A 43 -1.71 6.16 -3.90
C THR A 43 -2.98 5.40 -4.24
N GLU A 44 -2.89 4.23 -4.90
CA GLU A 44 -4.08 3.45 -5.25
C GLU A 44 -4.82 2.95 -4.00
N LEU A 45 -4.09 2.55 -2.94
CA LEU A 45 -4.72 2.16 -1.66
C LEU A 45 -5.42 3.32 -0.97
N ARG A 46 -4.87 4.54 -1.05
CA ARG A 46 -5.51 5.74 -0.49
C ARG A 46 -6.79 6.10 -1.24
N LEU A 47 -6.73 6.12 -2.57
CA LEU A 47 -7.91 6.37 -3.42
C LEU A 47 -9.02 5.34 -3.14
N LEU A 48 -8.64 4.10 -2.89
CA LEU A 48 -9.57 3.04 -2.53
C LEU A 48 -10.18 3.25 -1.12
N ASP A 49 -9.41 3.74 -0.15
CA ASP A 49 -9.88 4.04 1.21
C ASP A 49 -10.78 5.30 1.28
N GLU A 50 -10.60 6.23 0.35
CA GLU A 50 -11.44 7.42 0.20
C GLU A 50 -12.86 7.08 -0.27
N MET A 51 -13.06 5.94 -0.94
CA MET A 51 -14.37 5.50 -1.40
C MET A 51 -15.32 5.23 -0.20
N PRO A 52 -16.54 5.80 -0.18
CA PRO A 52 -17.47 5.63 0.95
C PRO A 52 -17.91 4.18 1.18
N GLN A 53 -17.94 3.36 0.13
CA GLN A 53 -18.37 1.97 0.22
C GLN A 53 -17.27 1.06 0.76
N VAL A 54 -16.04 1.56 0.97
CA VAL A 54 -14.88 0.72 1.26
C VAL A 54 -14.37 0.95 2.69
N LYS A 55 -13.98 -0.16 3.32
CA LYS A 55 -13.12 -0.17 4.50
C LYS A 55 -11.89 -1.04 4.20
N LEU A 56 -10.71 -0.41 4.22
CA LEU A 56 -9.46 -1.15 4.20
C LEU A 56 -9.08 -1.63 5.60
N CYS A 57 -8.40 -2.77 5.63
CA CYS A 57 -7.84 -3.35 6.84
C CYS A 57 -6.34 -3.55 6.62
N PRO A 58 -5.50 -3.70 7.66
CA PRO A 58 -4.06 -3.93 7.48
C PRO A 58 -3.72 -5.17 6.63
N ALA A 59 -4.62 -6.16 6.57
CA ALA A 59 -4.52 -7.32 5.69
C ALA A 59 -5.06 -7.08 4.26
N CYS A 60 -5.23 -5.82 3.84
CA CYS A 60 -5.74 -5.48 2.50
C CYS A 60 -4.78 -5.89 1.39
N VAL A 61 -3.48 -6.02 1.69
CA VAL A 61 -2.50 -6.59 0.78
C VAL A 61 -2.13 -7.97 1.30
N PHE A 62 -2.09 -8.96 0.40
CA PHE A 62 -1.70 -10.31 0.76
C PHE A 62 -0.73 -10.93 -0.24
N ASP A 63 0.14 -11.79 0.28
CA ASP A 63 0.95 -12.71 -0.49
C ASP A 63 0.94 -14.08 0.21
N ARG A 64 0.29 -15.06 -0.42
CA ARG A 64 0.18 -16.43 0.10
C ARG A 64 1.16 -17.39 -0.58
N SER A 65 2.14 -16.86 -1.31
CA SER A 65 3.15 -17.67 -1.98
C SER A 65 4.26 -18.12 -1.02
N LYS A 66 4.86 -19.27 -1.31
CA LYS A 66 5.95 -19.85 -0.52
C LYS A 66 7.04 -20.31 -1.50
N PRO A 67 8.18 -19.61 -1.63
CA PRO A 67 8.56 -18.37 -0.92
C PRO A 67 7.72 -17.15 -1.36
N LEU A 68 7.72 -16.07 -0.56
CA LEU A 68 7.01 -14.81 -0.90
C LEU A 68 7.48 -14.28 -2.26
N GLY A 69 6.56 -13.67 -3.01
CA GLY A 69 6.80 -13.13 -4.34
C GLY A 69 6.86 -14.17 -5.47
N SER A 70 6.83 -15.47 -5.15
CA SER A 70 7.05 -16.53 -6.16
C SER A 70 5.86 -16.79 -7.07
N THR A 71 4.63 -16.62 -6.59
CA THR A 71 3.41 -16.98 -7.34
C THR A 71 2.47 -15.78 -7.45
N ALA A 72 2.34 -15.20 -8.65
CA ALA A 72 1.50 -14.02 -8.89
C ALA A 72 0.03 -14.22 -8.46
N ASN A 73 -0.61 -15.34 -8.83
CA ASN A 73 -2.01 -15.62 -8.51
C ASN A 73 -2.30 -15.85 -7.01
N LYS A 74 -1.25 -15.88 -6.17
CA LYS A 74 -1.36 -15.96 -4.71
C LYS A 74 -1.19 -14.60 -4.04
N ARG A 75 -1.04 -13.54 -4.82
CA ARG A 75 -0.89 -12.15 -4.36
C ARG A 75 -2.08 -11.33 -4.81
N GLY A 76 -2.38 -10.26 -4.07
CA GLY A 76 -3.45 -9.37 -4.46
C GLY A 76 -3.83 -8.36 -3.39
N VAL A 77 -4.94 -7.70 -3.67
CA VAL A 77 -5.55 -6.69 -2.82
C VAL A 77 -6.99 -7.09 -2.50
N ILE A 78 -7.41 -6.86 -1.26
CA ILE A 78 -8.74 -7.15 -0.74
C ILE A 78 -9.28 -5.95 0.02
N CYS A 79 -10.58 -5.67 -0.14
CA CYS A 79 -11.30 -4.66 0.62
C CYS A 79 -12.61 -5.21 1.18
N LYS A 80 -13.10 -4.59 2.27
CA LYS A 80 -14.43 -4.86 2.81
C LYS A 80 -15.41 -3.79 2.31
N LEU A 81 -16.59 -4.23 1.88
CA LEU A 81 -17.65 -3.36 1.43
C LEU A 81 -18.59 -3.02 2.59
N LEU A 82 -18.74 -1.74 2.87
CA LEU A 82 -19.60 -1.20 3.92
C LEU A 82 -21.07 -1.20 3.51
N CYS A 83 -21.36 -1.03 2.21
CA CYS A 83 -22.73 -0.93 1.70
C CYS A 83 -23.53 -2.25 1.77
N CYS A 84 -22.87 -3.39 1.62
CA CYS A 84 -23.49 -4.72 1.59
C CYS A 84 -22.84 -5.72 2.57
N GLY A 85 -21.76 -5.33 3.26
CA GLY A 85 -21.03 -6.21 4.18
C GLY A 85 -20.12 -7.24 3.50
N GLY A 86 -20.08 -7.27 2.16
CA GLY A 86 -19.27 -8.19 1.37
C GLY A 86 -17.77 -7.89 1.39
N GLN A 87 -17.00 -8.69 0.66
CA GLN A 87 -15.58 -8.46 0.42
C GLN A 87 -15.30 -8.58 -1.08
N LEU A 88 -14.45 -7.70 -1.59
CA LEU A 88 -14.02 -7.72 -2.98
C LEU A 88 -12.52 -7.98 -3.02
N VAL A 89 -12.10 -8.90 -3.89
CA VAL A 89 -10.71 -9.35 -4.01
C VAL A 89 -10.28 -9.23 -5.46
N LYS A 90 -9.14 -8.57 -5.70
CA LYS A 90 -8.43 -8.66 -6.97
C LYS A 90 -7.06 -9.27 -6.73
N LYS A 91 -6.85 -10.42 -7.35
CA LYS A 91 -5.55 -11.09 -7.39
C LYS A 91 -4.72 -10.47 -8.51
N CYS A 92 -3.41 -10.44 -8.33
CA CYS A 92 -2.49 -10.26 -9.45
C CYS A 92 -2.72 -11.46 -10.40
N ASN A 93 -3.21 -11.24 -11.63
CA ASN A 93 -3.60 -12.34 -12.53
C ASN A 93 -2.69 -12.49 -13.77
N THR A 94 -2.29 -13.73 -14.08
CA THR A 94 -1.17 -14.14 -14.97
C THR A 94 -1.45 -14.20 -16.50
N SER A 95 -1.84 -13.13 -17.20
CA SER A 95 -1.95 -13.19 -18.67
C SER A 95 -1.66 -11.86 -19.39
N THR A 96 -1.01 -11.80 -20.57
CA THR A 96 -0.44 -12.85 -21.45
C THR A 96 0.85 -12.38 -22.14
N GLY A 97 1.82 -13.28 -22.29
CA GLY A 97 3.10 -13.04 -22.97
C GLY A 97 4.29 -13.28 -22.04
N THR A 98 5.48 -13.51 -22.60
CA THR A 98 6.69 -13.96 -21.89
C THR A 98 7.18 -13.02 -20.77
N ASN A 99 6.59 -11.83 -20.62
CA ASN A 99 6.97 -10.80 -19.64
C ASN A 99 5.84 -10.35 -18.67
N ALA A 100 4.69 -11.01 -18.63
CA ALA A 100 3.56 -10.56 -17.80
C ALA A 100 3.77 -10.84 -16.29
N ARG A 101 4.03 -9.79 -15.50
CA ARG A 101 3.90 -9.81 -14.03
C ARG A 101 2.97 -8.67 -13.58
N PRO A 102 1.70 -8.92 -13.28
CA PRO A 102 0.86 -7.89 -12.70
C PRO A 102 1.39 -7.54 -11.31
N THR A 103 1.57 -6.25 -11.08
CA THR A 103 2.03 -5.66 -9.84
C THR A 103 0.87 -5.51 -8.85
N LEU A 104 1.18 -5.35 -7.56
CA LEU A 104 0.14 -5.04 -6.56
C LEU A 104 -0.56 -3.71 -6.85
N VAL A 105 0.09 -2.79 -7.57
CA VAL A 105 -0.48 -1.52 -8.01
C VAL A 105 -1.66 -1.76 -8.96
N GLU A 106 -1.49 -2.61 -9.97
CA GLU A 106 -2.55 -2.92 -10.94
C GLU A 106 -3.71 -3.67 -10.26
N ALA A 107 -3.40 -4.58 -9.32
CA ALA A 107 -4.43 -5.24 -8.53
C ALA A 107 -5.25 -4.23 -7.69
N ALA A 108 -4.60 -3.25 -7.07
CA ALA A 108 -5.29 -2.17 -6.35
C ALA A 108 -6.16 -1.31 -7.27
N ARG A 109 -5.64 -0.94 -8.44
CA ARG A 109 -6.38 -0.17 -9.45
C ARG A 109 -7.62 -0.90 -9.95
N HIS A 110 -7.47 -2.14 -10.40
CA HIS A 110 -8.60 -2.96 -10.85
C HIS A 110 -9.62 -3.21 -9.73
N LEU A 111 -9.18 -3.22 -8.47
CA LEU A 111 -10.08 -3.34 -7.34
C LEU A 111 -10.93 -2.08 -7.19
N ARG A 112 -10.31 -0.89 -7.30
CA ARG A 112 -11.00 0.40 -7.28
C ARG A 112 -12.01 0.54 -8.43
N GLU A 113 -11.61 0.16 -9.64
CA GLU A 113 -12.50 0.13 -10.82
C GLU A 113 -13.70 -0.79 -10.56
N ALA A 114 -13.47 -2.01 -10.08
CA ALA A 114 -14.56 -2.95 -9.78
C ALA A 114 -15.50 -2.45 -8.67
N VAL A 115 -14.98 -1.78 -7.62
CA VAL A 115 -15.87 -1.14 -6.63
C VAL A 115 -16.70 -0.03 -7.29
N SER A 116 -16.13 0.73 -8.21
CA SER A 116 -16.83 1.82 -8.89
C SER A 116 -17.92 1.29 -9.82
N GLU A 117 -17.65 0.20 -10.53
CA GLU A 117 -18.61 -0.45 -11.44
C GLU A 117 -19.73 -1.18 -10.69
N GLU A 118 -19.37 -2.03 -9.71
CA GLU A 118 -20.32 -2.92 -9.03
C GLU A 118 -21.04 -2.22 -7.85
N HIS A 119 -20.41 -1.19 -7.25
CA HIS A 119 -20.88 -0.52 -6.03
C HIS A 119 -20.90 1.01 -6.12
N GLY A 120 -20.75 1.59 -7.32
CA GLY A 120 -20.79 3.05 -7.52
C GLY A 120 -22.19 3.68 -7.57
N SER A 121 -23.27 2.89 -7.50
CA SER A 121 -24.63 3.45 -7.45
C SER A 121 -24.83 4.36 -6.24
N GLU A 122 -25.62 5.43 -6.38
CA GLU A 122 -25.89 6.39 -5.28
C GLU A 122 -26.39 5.68 -4.01
N ALA A 123 -27.27 4.69 -4.16
CA ALA A 123 -27.77 3.90 -3.04
C ALA A 123 -26.67 3.12 -2.31
N CYS A 124 -25.67 2.59 -3.03
CA CYS A 124 -24.52 1.93 -2.41
C CYS A 124 -23.58 2.93 -1.74
N THR A 125 -23.31 4.05 -2.41
CA THR A 125 -22.47 5.14 -1.89
C THR A 125 -23.02 5.70 -0.59
N GLU A 126 -24.32 5.97 -0.54
CA GLU A 126 -24.99 6.52 0.64
C GLU A 126 -25.01 5.51 1.80
N LYS A 127 -25.33 4.24 1.54
CA LYS A 127 -25.23 3.18 2.57
C LYS A 127 -23.80 3.04 3.09
N GLY A 128 -22.81 3.12 2.20
CA GLY A 128 -21.40 3.11 2.57
C GLY A 128 -21.04 4.27 3.49
N ARG A 129 -21.44 5.50 3.10
CA ARG A 129 -21.23 6.72 3.88
C ARG A 129 -21.86 6.62 5.28
N GLN A 130 -23.13 6.24 5.37
CA GLN A 130 -23.83 6.06 6.65
C GLN A 130 -23.14 5.00 7.52
N ALA A 131 -22.71 3.89 6.94
CA ALA A 131 -21.98 2.85 7.66
C ALA A 131 -20.59 3.35 8.12
N LYS A 132 -19.90 4.16 7.31
CA LYS A 132 -18.61 4.77 7.64
C LYS A 132 -18.76 5.80 8.77
N GLU A 133 -19.79 6.63 8.71
CA GLU A 133 -20.15 7.59 9.76
C GLU A 133 -20.54 6.89 11.07
N ALA A 134 -21.29 5.78 10.99
CA ALA A 134 -21.63 4.95 12.14
C ALA A 134 -20.41 4.29 12.80
N LEU A 135 -19.36 3.99 12.01
CA LEU A 135 -18.08 3.51 12.54
C LEU A 135 -17.31 4.63 13.24
N THR A 136 -17.34 5.85 12.71
CA THR A 136 -16.59 6.99 13.27
C THR A 136 -17.27 7.68 14.46
N SER A 137 -18.61 7.56 14.60
CA SER A 137 -19.39 8.20 15.66
C SER A 137 -19.42 7.41 16.98
N ARG A 138 -18.91 6.17 16.98
CA ARG A 138 -18.75 5.36 18.18
C ARG A 138 -17.40 5.69 18.83
N PRO A 139 -17.33 6.09 20.11
CA PRO A 139 -16.04 6.36 20.75
C PRO A 139 -15.27 5.03 20.87
N ALA A 140 -14.23 4.88 20.06
CA ALA A 140 -13.47 3.64 19.95
C ALA A 140 -11.97 3.91 19.66
N PRO A 141 -11.08 3.01 20.13
CA PRO A 141 -9.61 3.13 20.12
C PRO A 141 -9.02 2.96 18.68
N PRO A 142 -7.68 2.99 18.46
CA PRO A 142 -7.04 3.66 17.32
C PRO A 142 -7.32 3.00 15.96
N GLU A 143 -8.44 3.35 15.32
CA GLU A 143 -8.73 2.98 13.94
C GLU A 143 -7.90 3.78 12.92
N HIS A 144 -7.11 4.76 13.36
CA HIS A 144 -6.08 5.39 12.53
C HIS A 144 -4.84 4.51 12.33
N ALA A 145 -4.76 3.31 12.92
CA ALA A 145 -3.59 2.45 12.76
C ALA A 145 -3.24 2.21 11.28
N PHE A 146 -4.23 1.95 10.42
CA PHE A 146 -3.97 1.69 9.00
C PHE A 146 -3.45 2.93 8.27
N ALA A 147 -4.14 4.07 8.39
CA ALA A 147 -3.71 5.33 7.79
C ALA A 147 -2.37 5.83 8.36
N ALA A 148 -2.14 5.66 9.66
CA ALA A 148 -0.87 5.99 10.32
C ALA A 148 0.26 5.05 9.88
N ILE A 149 0.00 3.76 9.69
CA ILE A 149 0.98 2.80 9.16
C ILE A 149 1.35 3.18 7.72
N MET A 150 0.36 3.45 6.85
CA MET A 150 0.64 3.92 5.49
C MET A 150 1.41 5.24 5.50
N GLY A 151 0.99 6.21 6.31
CA GLY A 151 1.65 7.50 6.45
C GLY A 151 3.10 7.37 6.93
N ALA A 152 3.35 6.59 7.97
CA ALA A 152 4.69 6.36 8.52
C ALA A 152 5.62 5.70 7.48
N GLN A 153 5.11 4.75 6.70
CA GLN A 153 5.91 4.06 5.68
C GLN A 153 6.25 4.97 4.49
N ILE A 154 5.32 5.83 4.05
CA ILE A 154 5.59 6.85 3.02
C ILE A 154 6.67 7.82 3.50
N VAL A 155 6.58 8.30 4.74
CA VAL A 155 7.58 9.20 5.34
C VAL A 155 8.94 8.51 5.40
N SER A 156 9.00 7.25 5.82
CA SER A 156 10.23 6.47 5.84
C SER A 156 10.86 6.34 4.45
N GLN A 157 10.06 6.08 3.40
CA GLN A 157 10.56 5.99 2.03
C GLN A 157 11.14 7.32 1.54
N ARG A 158 10.43 8.43 1.78
CA ARG A 158 10.92 9.77 1.41
C ARG A 158 12.20 10.13 2.14
N ALA A 159 12.31 9.79 3.42
CA ALA A 159 13.52 9.99 4.20
C ALA A 159 14.71 9.18 3.63
N SER A 160 14.49 7.92 3.28
CA SER A 160 15.52 7.07 2.66
C SER A 160 15.97 7.59 1.30
N ALA A 161 15.04 8.06 0.46
CA ALA A 161 15.37 8.66 -0.84
C ALA A 161 16.17 9.96 -0.68
N ALA A 162 15.76 10.83 0.25
CA ALA A 162 16.47 12.06 0.56
C ALA A 162 17.89 11.80 1.09
N LEU A 163 18.05 10.78 1.95
CA LEU A 163 19.36 10.38 2.46
C LEU A 163 20.29 9.92 1.33
N LYS A 164 19.79 9.10 0.39
CA LYS A 164 20.59 8.64 -0.74
C LYS A 164 21.05 9.80 -1.63
N LEU A 165 20.16 10.75 -1.93
CA LEU A 165 20.52 11.96 -2.68
C LEU A 165 21.55 12.82 -1.92
N ALA A 166 21.43 12.93 -0.60
CA ALA A 166 22.40 13.65 0.21
C ALA A 166 23.79 12.97 0.19
N GLN A 167 23.83 11.63 0.25
CA GLN A 167 25.07 10.86 0.12
C GLN A 167 25.72 11.04 -1.25
N GLU A 168 24.97 10.94 -2.34
CA GLU A 168 25.48 11.18 -3.70
C GLU A 168 26.06 12.60 -3.85
N ARG A 169 25.39 13.61 -3.28
CA ARG A 169 25.91 15.00 -3.27
C ARG A 169 27.17 15.15 -2.43
N ALA A 170 27.26 14.46 -1.29
CA ALA A 170 28.45 14.46 -0.45
C ALA A 170 29.64 13.82 -1.18
N ASP A 171 29.42 12.69 -1.86
CA ASP A 171 30.45 12.01 -2.65
C ASP A 171 30.96 12.88 -3.81
N ILE A 172 30.07 13.58 -4.51
CA ILE A 172 30.44 14.51 -5.59
C ILE A 172 31.29 15.65 -5.01
N THR A 173 30.88 16.24 -3.89
CA THR A 173 31.61 17.32 -3.24
C THR A 173 32.99 16.86 -2.79
N ARG A 174 33.08 15.66 -2.16
CA ARG A 174 34.35 15.07 -1.73
C ARG A 174 35.32 14.91 -2.91
N ARG A 175 34.86 14.38 -4.04
CA ARG A 175 35.70 14.22 -5.24
C ARG A 175 36.20 15.56 -5.77
N ARG A 176 35.38 16.61 -5.73
CA ARG A 176 35.78 17.96 -6.16
C ARG A 176 36.81 18.57 -5.22
N THR A 177 36.65 18.41 -3.90
CA THR A 177 37.64 18.90 -2.93
C THR A 177 38.97 18.15 -3.07
N GLU A 178 38.94 16.83 -3.27
CA GLU A 178 40.14 16.02 -3.51
C GLU A 178 40.86 16.39 -4.82
N ALA A 179 40.13 16.83 -5.85
CA ALA A 179 40.71 17.33 -7.09
C ALA A 179 41.36 18.70 -6.87
N ALA A 180 40.66 19.64 -6.22
CA ALA A 180 41.18 20.98 -5.95
C ALA A 180 42.43 20.97 -5.06
N VAL A 181 42.47 20.08 -4.05
CA VAL A 181 43.68 19.89 -3.21
C VAL A 181 44.86 19.45 -4.07
N ARG A 182 44.68 18.46 -4.95
CA ARG A 182 45.75 17.99 -5.85
C ARG A 182 46.23 19.07 -6.81
N GLU A 183 45.33 19.89 -7.35
CA GLU A 183 45.69 21.03 -8.19
C GLU A 183 46.51 22.08 -7.41
N SER A 184 46.11 22.40 -6.18
CA SER A 184 46.84 23.35 -5.33
C SER A 184 48.23 22.85 -4.92
N GLU A 185 48.37 21.54 -4.64
CA GLU A 185 49.67 20.92 -4.34
C GLU A 185 50.59 20.90 -5.56
N ALA A 186 50.04 20.68 -6.76
CA ALA A 186 50.80 20.74 -8.00
C ALA A 186 51.30 22.16 -8.28
N ALA A 187 50.43 23.17 -8.17
CA ALA A 187 50.79 24.58 -8.36
C ALA A 187 51.85 25.06 -7.35
N ALA A 188 51.75 24.63 -6.09
CA ALA A 188 52.74 24.97 -5.06
C ALA A 188 54.13 24.38 -5.36
N LYS A 189 54.18 23.16 -5.93
CA LYS A 189 55.44 22.53 -6.35
C LYS A 189 56.09 23.25 -7.53
N GLU A 190 55.31 23.73 -8.50
CA GLU A 190 55.84 24.50 -9.63
C GLU A 190 56.43 25.84 -9.18
N LEU A 191 55.80 26.53 -8.23
CA LEU A 191 56.31 27.77 -7.67
C LEU A 191 57.62 27.56 -6.88
N ALA A 192 57.69 26.50 -6.07
CA ALA A 192 58.90 26.17 -5.32
C ALA A 192 60.10 25.83 -6.23
N PHE A 193 59.85 25.29 -7.43
CA PHE A 193 60.91 24.96 -8.39
C PHE A 193 61.48 26.20 -9.10
N HIS A 194 60.76 27.34 -9.08
CA HIS A 194 61.19 28.59 -9.72
C HIS A 194 61.93 29.56 -8.80
N ASP A 195 61.94 29.35 -7.48
CA ASP A 195 62.67 30.19 -6.51
C ASP A 195 64.11 29.72 -6.23
N ASP A 196 64.49 28.51 -6.66
CA ASP A 196 65.80 27.88 -6.40
C ASP A 196 66.81 28.00 -7.59
N GLY A 197 66.52 28.82 -8.62
CA GLY A 197 67.38 29.01 -9.80
C GLY A 197 67.77 30.47 -10.05
#